data_AF-A0A0D3KM02-F1
#
_entry.id   AF-A0A0D3KM02-F1
#
_cell.length_a   1.000
_cell.length_b   1.000
_cell.length_c   1.000
_cell.angle_alpha   90.00
_cell.angle_beta   90.00
_cell.angle_gamma   90.00
#
_symmetry.space_group_name_H-M   'P 1'
#
loop_
_entity.id
_entity.type
_entity.pdbx_description
1 polymer ?
#
loop_
_entity_poly.entity_id
_entity_poly.type
_entity_poly.pdbx_seq_one_letter_code
_entity_poly.pdbx_strand_id
1 'polypeptide(L)'
;MSRSPRARTDDDAPPTDWLGELPPELHLRILEGVDDFSDCAAFSLASPRLGLLALRSGLARFKDPLFAVAMRLLLIERLHAGSFVGAPIMDTLNEATLRAYAADRRASADNFPWLARVSPALRLSSEVTGAGASRAEYWRLRRGEENGAMLRRRLLQSGMVQHYEGERGRERKVRLVIPSGKVQHYEGERGRERKVRLETADGTVQYCEGEQGAERKVRLESNGYVQHYEGEKGAERMVRSELPDGSVAYYEGERGEGERGAERMVRAEFPSGIVKYYEGEKGAERMVRVDAASL
;
A
#
# COMPACT_ATOMS: atom_id res chain seq x y z
N MET A 1 14.17 68.70 -7.52
CA MET A 1 13.93 68.01 -8.81
C MET A 1 13.20 66.71 -8.51
N SER A 2 11.88 66.71 -8.65
CA SER A 2 11.02 65.53 -8.49
C SER A 2 11.34 64.51 -9.58
N ARG A 3 11.65 63.26 -9.21
CA ARG A 3 11.64 62.15 -10.16
C ARG A 3 10.18 61.81 -10.46
N SER A 4 9.75 62.06 -11.70
CA SER A 4 8.46 61.62 -12.22
C SER A 4 8.24 60.12 -11.99
N PRO A 5 7.02 59.68 -11.67
CA PRO A 5 6.68 58.26 -11.66
C PRO A 5 6.81 57.72 -13.08
N ARG A 6 7.50 56.59 -13.27
CA ARG A 6 7.48 55.88 -14.55
C ARG A 6 6.03 55.53 -14.89
N ALA A 7 5.58 55.95 -16.05
CA ALA A 7 4.32 55.50 -16.64
C ALA A 7 4.38 53.97 -16.79
N ARG A 8 3.38 53.28 -16.24
CA ARG A 8 3.09 51.89 -16.63
C ARG A 8 2.59 51.94 -18.07
N THR A 9 3.31 51.33 -18.99
CA THR A 9 2.85 51.08 -20.35
C THR A 9 1.77 50.00 -20.30
N ASP A 10 0.69 50.15 -21.06
CA ASP A 10 -0.44 49.21 -21.22
C ASP A 10 -0.06 47.83 -21.82
N ASP A 11 1.23 47.48 -21.86
CA ASP A 11 1.75 46.20 -22.37
C ASP A 11 1.89 45.11 -21.29
N ASP A 12 1.54 45.40 -20.03
CA ASP A 12 1.52 44.41 -18.94
C ASP A 12 0.18 43.63 -18.93
N ALA A 13 -0.24 43.09 -20.07
CA ALA A 13 -1.27 42.04 -20.06
C ALA A 13 -0.72 40.86 -19.24
N PRO A 14 -1.48 40.29 -18.29
CA PRO A 14 -1.01 39.14 -17.53
C PRO A 14 -0.64 38.03 -18.53
N PRO A 15 0.50 37.35 -18.36
CA PRO A 15 0.94 36.33 -19.30
C PRO A 15 -0.17 35.30 -19.48
N THR A 16 -0.57 35.07 -20.74
CA THR A 16 -1.59 34.09 -21.09
C THR A 16 -1.17 32.72 -20.59
N ASP A 17 -2.02 32.08 -19.78
CA ASP A 17 -1.84 30.69 -19.37
C ASP A 17 -2.25 29.76 -20.52
N TRP A 18 -1.38 29.65 -21.51
CA TRP A 18 -1.56 28.77 -22.66
C TRP A 18 -1.81 27.32 -22.26
N LEU A 19 -1.29 26.89 -21.10
CA LEU A 19 -1.58 25.56 -20.56
C LEU A 19 -3.01 25.51 -20.04
N GLY A 20 -3.48 26.49 -19.27
CA GLY A 20 -4.86 26.54 -18.77
C GLY A 20 -5.95 26.51 -19.84
N GLU A 21 -5.65 27.01 -21.05
CA GLU A 21 -6.61 27.10 -22.17
C GLU A 21 -6.66 25.86 -23.08
N LEU A 22 -5.69 24.95 -22.97
CA LEU A 22 -5.64 23.76 -23.81
C LEU A 22 -6.70 22.71 -23.40
N PRO A 23 -7.29 21.99 -24.37
CA PRO A 23 -8.14 20.83 -24.10
C PRO A 23 -7.42 19.70 -23.33
N PRO A 24 -8.15 18.93 -22.50
CA PRO A 24 -7.61 17.80 -21.73
C PRO A 24 -6.83 16.76 -22.54
N GLU A 25 -7.16 16.57 -23.82
CA GLU A 25 -6.49 15.62 -24.71
C GLU A 25 -5.08 16.09 -25.08
N LEU A 26 -4.90 17.40 -25.31
CA LEU A 26 -3.59 17.98 -25.63
C LEU A 26 -2.70 18.06 -24.39
N HIS A 27 -3.30 18.37 -23.24
CA HIS A 27 -2.69 18.23 -21.92
C HIS A 27 -2.05 16.86 -21.68
N LEU A 28 -2.81 15.79 -21.95
CA LEU A 28 -2.32 14.43 -21.78
C LEU A 28 -1.20 14.10 -22.77
N ARG A 29 -1.30 14.55 -24.03
CA ARG A 29 -0.23 14.37 -25.03
C ARG A 29 1.06 15.10 -24.66
N ILE A 30 0.96 16.31 -24.10
CA ILE A 30 2.13 17.04 -23.61
C ILE A 30 2.79 16.25 -22.50
N LEU A 31 2.02 15.80 -21.49
CA LEU A 31 2.55 15.03 -20.38
C LEU A 31 3.12 13.66 -20.79
N GLU A 32 2.56 13.04 -21.82
CA GLU A 32 3.08 11.80 -22.39
C GLU A 32 4.48 12.00 -22.99
N GLY A 33 4.76 13.19 -23.54
CA GLY A 33 6.06 13.57 -24.07
C GLY A 33 7.05 14.12 -23.04
N VAL A 34 6.66 14.31 -21.77
CA VAL A 34 7.58 14.79 -20.72
C VAL A 34 8.44 13.64 -20.22
N ASP A 35 9.74 13.75 -20.45
CA ASP A 35 10.72 12.70 -20.20
C ASP A 35 11.45 12.72 -18.87
N ASP A 36 11.14 13.67 -17.98
CA ASP A 36 11.73 13.75 -16.65
C ASP A 36 10.66 13.66 -15.54
N PHE A 37 10.92 12.87 -14.49
CA PHE A 37 9.98 12.71 -13.38
C PHE A 37 9.79 14.00 -12.57
N SER A 38 10.83 14.82 -12.46
CA SER A 38 10.82 16.13 -11.79
C SER A 38 9.99 17.12 -12.60
N ASP A 39 10.10 17.08 -13.93
CA ASP A 39 9.25 17.91 -14.80
C ASP A 39 7.78 17.51 -14.69
N CYS A 40 7.45 16.21 -14.73
CA CYS A 40 6.08 15.76 -14.49
C CYS A 40 5.56 16.19 -13.11
N ALA A 41 6.40 16.15 -12.09
CA ALA A 41 6.07 16.62 -10.76
C ALA A 41 5.83 18.14 -10.73
N ALA A 42 6.68 18.91 -11.41
CA ALA A 42 6.52 20.35 -11.55
C ALA A 42 5.22 20.73 -12.25
N PHE A 43 4.88 20.06 -13.35
CA PHE A 43 3.60 20.23 -14.02
C PHE A 43 2.42 19.90 -13.11
N SER A 44 2.51 18.81 -12.35
CA SER A 44 1.45 18.39 -11.42
C SER A 44 1.23 19.40 -10.30
N LEU A 45 2.30 20.03 -9.79
CA LEU A 45 2.20 21.05 -8.75
C LEU A 45 1.85 22.44 -9.29
N ALA A 46 2.14 22.73 -10.57
CA ALA A 46 1.72 23.96 -11.24
C ALA A 46 0.24 23.88 -11.63
N SER A 47 -0.23 22.72 -12.08
CA SER A 47 -1.63 22.46 -12.45
C SER A 47 -2.13 21.14 -11.83
N PRO A 48 -2.66 21.19 -10.59
CA PRO A 48 -3.14 19.99 -9.89
C PRO A 48 -4.23 19.22 -10.64
N ARG A 49 -5.08 19.92 -11.40
CA ARG A 49 -6.14 19.30 -12.23
C ARG A 49 -5.52 18.42 -13.30
N LEU A 50 -4.45 18.88 -13.94
CA LEU A 50 -3.73 18.14 -14.96
C LEU A 50 -3.03 16.91 -14.37
N GLY A 51 -2.35 17.04 -13.23
CA GLY A 51 -1.74 15.90 -12.54
C GLY A 51 -2.76 14.82 -12.15
N LEU A 52 -3.94 15.23 -11.66
CA LEU A 52 -5.05 14.31 -11.36
C LEU A 52 -5.60 13.64 -12.62
N LEU A 53 -5.73 14.38 -13.71
CA LEU A 53 -6.16 13.83 -15.00
C LEU A 53 -5.19 12.77 -15.51
N ALA A 54 -3.88 13.04 -15.45
CA ALA A 54 -2.83 12.10 -15.84
C ALA A 54 -2.83 10.82 -15.01
N LEU A 55 -3.00 10.95 -13.69
CA LEU A 55 -3.16 9.83 -12.77
C LEU A 55 -4.38 8.97 -13.11
N ARG A 56 -5.55 9.59 -13.33
CA ARG A 56 -6.81 8.91 -13.67
C ARG A 56 -6.77 8.25 -15.04
N SER A 57 -6.15 8.92 -16.02
CA SER A 57 -5.96 8.40 -17.38
C SER A 57 -4.94 7.26 -17.41
N GLY A 58 -4.22 7.05 -16.30
CA GLY A 58 -3.44 5.85 -16.08
C GLY A 58 -2.05 5.88 -16.68
N LEU A 59 -1.53 7.06 -17.02
CA LEU A 59 -0.19 7.24 -17.59
C LEU A 59 0.86 6.55 -16.71
N ALA A 60 1.68 5.69 -17.33
CA ALA A 60 2.59 4.79 -16.62
C ALA A 60 3.52 5.54 -15.67
N ARG A 61 4.02 6.70 -16.11
CA ARG A 61 4.95 7.56 -15.38
C ARG A 61 4.40 8.10 -14.07
N PHE A 62 3.11 8.46 -14.05
CA PHE A 62 2.42 8.96 -12.86
C PHE A 62 2.14 7.86 -11.84
N LYS A 63 2.22 6.59 -12.27
CA LYS A 63 2.14 5.42 -11.40
C LYS A 63 3.51 4.88 -11.01
N ASP A 64 4.60 5.45 -11.53
CA ASP A 64 5.96 5.05 -11.19
C ASP A 64 6.32 5.55 -9.79
N PRO A 65 6.94 4.73 -8.93
CA PRO A 65 7.34 5.19 -7.60
C PRO A 65 8.31 6.38 -7.64
N LEU A 66 9.12 6.56 -8.70
CA LEU A 66 9.98 7.74 -8.86
C LEU A 66 9.19 9.04 -9.01
N PHE A 67 8.02 9.03 -9.62
CA PHE A 67 7.18 10.22 -9.69
C PHE A 67 6.77 10.68 -8.29
N ALA A 68 6.41 9.74 -7.39
CA ALA A 68 6.10 10.07 -6.00
C ALA A 68 7.31 10.66 -5.25
N VAL A 69 8.51 10.13 -5.52
CA VAL A 69 9.77 10.65 -5.00
C VAL A 69 10.03 12.08 -5.49
N ALA A 70 9.88 12.33 -6.80
CA ALA A 70 10.06 13.64 -7.41
C ALA A 70 9.04 14.67 -6.89
N MET A 71 7.77 14.30 -6.78
CA MET A 71 6.72 15.12 -6.17
C MET A 71 7.07 15.54 -4.74
N ARG A 72 7.59 14.60 -3.93
CA ARG A 72 7.99 14.88 -2.55
C ARG A 72 9.17 15.85 -2.47
N LEU A 73 10.17 15.66 -3.32
CA LEU A 73 11.33 16.57 -3.41
C LEU A 73 10.89 18.00 -3.74
N LEU A 74 10.09 18.16 -4.79
CA LEU A 74 9.69 19.48 -5.25
C LEU A 74 8.80 20.21 -4.22
N LEU A 75 7.96 19.48 -3.49
CA LEU A 75 7.21 20.04 -2.36
C LEU A 75 8.15 20.57 -1.27
N ILE A 76 9.21 19.83 -0.93
CA ILE A 76 10.21 20.26 0.06
C ILE A 76 10.95 21.52 -0.43
N GLU A 77 11.36 21.56 -1.70
CA GLU A 77 12.03 22.73 -2.30
C GLU A 77 11.14 23.98 -2.24
N ARG A 78 9.85 23.85 -2.60
CA ARG A 78 8.88 24.96 -2.53
C ARG A 78 8.64 25.44 -1.09
N LEU A 79 8.65 24.53 -0.11
CA LEU A 79 8.55 24.88 1.32
C LEU A 79 9.77 25.69 1.77
N HIS A 80 10.99 25.26 1.41
CA HIS A 80 12.21 25.99 1.74
C HIS A 80 12.34 27.34 1.03
N ALA A 81 11.82 27.46 -0.20
CA ALA A 81 11.78 28.72 -0.94
C ALA A 81 10.74 29.73 -0.41
N GLY A 82 10.08 29.44 0.72
CA GLY A 82 9.12 30.36 1.35
C GLY A 82 7.76 30.46 0.65
N SER A 83 7.45 29.58 -0.31
CA SER A 83 6.15 29.55 -0.99
C SER A 83 5.01 28.99 -0.11
N PHE A 84 5.32 28.40 1.03
CA PHE A 84 4.33 27.93 2.02
C PHE A 84 4.74 28.43 3.42
N VAL A 85 4.07 29.46 3.90
CA VAL A 85 4.32 30.04 5.24
C VAL A 85 3.73 29.11 6.32
N GLY A 86 4.56 28.64 7.26
CA GLY A 86 4.10 28.02 8.52
C GLY A 86 4.33 26.52 8.71
N ALA A 87 5.03 25.83 7.80
CA ALA A 87 5.34 24.40 7.96
C ALA A 87 6.76 24.19 8.54
N PRO A 88 6.98 23.20 9.43
CA PRO A 88 8.33 22.84 9.87
C PRO A 88 9.18 22.38 8.68
N ILE A 89 10.45 22.80 8.68
CA ILE A 89 11.50 22.39 7.74
C ILE A 89 11.50 20.87 7.66
N MET A 90 11.09 20.30 6.51
CA MET A 90 11.16 18.86 6.28
C MET A 90 12.54 18.55 5.69
N ASP A 91 13.40 17.93 6.50
CA ASP A 91 14.76 17.52 6.14
C ASP A 91 14.79 16.58 4.92
N THR A 92 15.11 17.11 3.74
CA THR A 92 15.52 16.31 2.55
C THR A 92 14.58 15.13 2.18
N LEU A 93 14.98 14.31 1.22
CA LEU A 93 14.28 13.06 0.93
C LEU A 93 14.51 12.10 2.10
N ASN A 94 13.51 11.99 2.98
CA ASN A 94 13.63 11.22 4.21
C ASN A 94 13.67 9.70 3.97
N GLU A 95 14.14 8.98 4.98
CA GLU A 95 14.23 7.52 4.98
C GLU A 95 12.89 6.83 4.66
N ALA A 96 11.77 7.37 5.13
CA ALA A 96 10.44 6.82 4.85
C ALA A 96 10.13 6.77 3.35
N THR A 97 10.50 7.82 2.61
CA THR A 97 10.28 7.89 1.16
C THR A 97 11.12 6.83 0.41
N LEU A 98 12.38 6.65 0.80
CA LEU A 98 13.25 5.62 0.20
C LEU A 98 12.80 4.19 0.55
N ARG A 99 12.29 3.99 1.77
CA ARG A 99 11.68 2.71 2.17
C ARG A 99 10.44 2.40 1.36
N ALA A 100 9.57 3.40 1.14
CA ALA A 100 8.38 3.26 0.30
C ALA A 100 8.77 2.91 -1.15
N TYR A 101 9.76 3.61 -1.72
CA TYR A 101 10.31 3.27 -3.04
C TYR A 101 10.82 1.83 -3.07
N ALA A 102 11.67 1.42 -2.11
CA ALA A 102 12.22 0.07 -2.05
C ALA A 102 11.16 -1.04 -1.85
N ALA A 103 10.00 -0.68 -1.29
CA ALA A 103 8.88 -1.60 -1.10
C ALA A 103 8.00 -1.77 -2.37
N ASP A 104 8.09 -0.84 -3.33
CA ASP A 104 7.33 -0.94 -4.58
C ASP A 104 7.87 -2.05 -5.48
N ARG A 105 6.97 -2.83 -6.08
CA ARG A 105 7.30 -3.93 -6.99
C ARG A 105 7.97 -3.46 -8.28
N ARG A 106 7.75 -2.21 -8.68
CA ARG A 106 8.29 -1.57 -9.89
C ARG A 106 9.64 -0.90 -9.67
N ALA A 107 10.06 -0.74 -8.42
CA ALA A 107 11.34 -0.13 -8.13
C ALA A 107 12.48 -0.95 -8.75
N SER A 108 13.41 -0.24 -9.39
CA SER A 108 14.66 -0.78 -9.94
C SER A 108 15.89 -0.16 -9.25
N ALA A 109 16.99 -0.91 -9.22
CA ALA A 109 18.29 -0.43 -8.79
C ALA A 109 18.93 0.55 -9.80
N ASP A 110 18.48 0.52 -11.07
CA ASP A 110 18.97 1.41 -12.13
C ASP A 110 18.75 2.89 -11.79
N ASN A 111 17.79 3.17 -10.92
CA ASN A 111 17.43 4.52 -10.50
C ASN A 111 18.24 5.01 -9.29
N PHE A 112 19.03 4.15 -8.64
CA PHE A 112 19.82 4.52 -7.46
C PHE A 112 20.82 5.65 -7.71
N PRO A 113 21.50 5.74 -8.88
CA PRO A 113 22.36 6.89 -9.18
C PRO A 113 21.61 8.22 -9.19
N TRP A 114 20.38 8.26 -9.72
CA TRP A 114 19.55 9.46 -9.67
C TRP A 114 19.13 9.78 -8.24
N LEU A 115 18.63 8.79 -7.48
CA LEU A 115 18.26 8.95 -6.07
C LEU A 115 19.43 9.45 -5.20
N ALA A 116 20.65 8.99 -5.46
CA ALA A 116 21.85 9.42 -4.74
C ALA A 116 22.24 10.88 -5.02
N ARG A 117 21.89 11.43 -6.20
CA ARG A 117 22.10 12.86 -6.51
C ARG A 117 21.15 13.75 -5.73
N VAL A 118 19.88 13.34 -5.62
CA VAL A 118 18.82 14.11 -4.94
C VAL A 118 18.76 13.86 -3.42
N SER A 119 19.40 12.78 -2.94
CA SER A 119 19.56 12.48 -1.51
C SER A 119 20.98 11.99 -1.21
N PRO A 120 21.98 12.88 -1.16
CA PRO A 120 23.36 12.47 -0.96
C PRO A 120 23.63 11.89 0.44
N ALA A 121 22.83 12.26 1.44
CA ALA A 121 22.93 11.80 2.83
C ALA A 121 22.32 10.40 3.05
N LEU A 122 21.29 10.04 2.28
CA LEU A 122 20.58 8.76 2.37
C LEU A 122 20.56 8.08 1.00
N ARG A 123 21.35 7.03 0.83
CA ARG A 123 21.52 6.36 -0.47
C ARG A 123 20.93 4.97 -0.45
N LEU A 124 20.33 4.56 -1.57
CA LEU A 124 20.03 3.16 -1.80
C LEU A 124 21.22 2.48 -2.48
N SER A 125 21.45 1.23 -2.12
CA SER A 125 22.48 0.38 -2.72
C SER A 125 21.92 -1.01 -2.95
N SER A 126 22.37 -1.66 -4.02
CA SER A 126 22.05 -3.04 -4.33
C SER A 126 23.34 -3.84 -4.45
N GLU A 127 23.31 -5.05 -3.89
CA GLU A 127 24.44 -5.99 -3.95
C GLU A 127 23.89 -7.38 -4.27
N VAL A 128 24.51 -8.08 -5.22
CA VAL A 128 24.16 -9.47 -5.52
C VAL A 128 25.20 -10.38 -4.89
N THR A 129 24.77 -11.30 -4.04
CA THR A 129 25.66 -12.26 -3.37
C THR A 129 25.09 -13.69 -3.43
N GLY A 130 25.92 -14.68 -3.15
CA GLY A 130 25.55 -16.09 -3.18
C GLY A 130 25.67 -16.74 -4.57
N ALA A 131 25.37 -18.04 -4.65
CA ALA A 131 25.47 -18.86 -5.85
C ALA A 131 24.31 -19.86 -5.94
N GLY A 132 23.92 -20.24 -7.17
CA GLY A 132 22.80 -21.15 -7.41
C GLY A 132 21.52 -20.69 -6.71
N ALA A 133 20.90 -21.57 -5.92
CA ALA A 133 19.65 -21.33 -5.23
C ALA A 133 19.72 -20.25 -4.12
N SER A 134 20.92 -19.97 -3.60
CA SER A 134 21.11 -18.91 -2.61
C SER A 134 21.40 -17.54 -3.23
N ARG A 135 21.57 -17.47 -4.56
CA ARG A 135 21.88 -16.21 -5.25
C ARG A 135 20.76 -15.20 -5.05
N ALA A 136 21.09 -14.09 -4.41
CA ALA A 136 20.12 -13.08 -4.02
C ALA A 136 20.65 -11.66 -4.21
N GLU A 137 19.74 -10.77 -4.57
CA GLU A 137 19.95 -9.33 -4.60
C GLU A 137 19.49 -8.72 -3.27
N TYR A 138 20.33 -7.89 -2.67
CA TYR A 138 20.10 -7.23 -1.39
C TYR A 138 20.05 -5.73 -1.59
N TRP A 139 18.96 -5.11 -1.17
CA TRP A 139 18.81 -3.66 -1.19
C TRP A 139 18.97 -3.12 0.22
N ARG A 140 19.84 -2.11 0.37
CA ARG A 140 20.17 -1.50 1.66
C ARG A 140 20.04 0.01 1.58
N LEU A 141 19.54 0.59 2.66
CA LEU A 141 19.66 2.01 2.93
C LEU A 141 21.04 2.29 3.51
N ARG A 142 21.77 3.26 2.98
CA ARG A 142 23.08 3.69 3.48
C ARG A 142 23.00 5.10 4.05
N ARG A 143 23.74 5.33 5.12
CA ARG A 143 24.00 6.65 5.72
C ARG A 143 25.51 6.87 5.66
N GLY A 144 25.97 7.76 4.78
CA GLY A 144 27.40 7.91 4.48
C GLY A 144 28.02 6.66 3.84
N GLU A 145 29.22 6.27 4.30
CA GLU A 145 29.97 5.12 3.78
C GLU A 145 29.56 3.77 4.40
N GLU A 146 28.78 3.79 5.48
CA GLU A 146 28.39 2.57 6.18
C GLU A 146 27.23 1.83 5.50
N ASN A 147 27.34 0.49 5.46
CA ASN A 147 26.21 -0.38 5.13
C ASN A 147 25.11 -0.18 6.17
N GLY A 148 23.95 0.34 5.77
CA GLY A 148 22.82 0.52 6.67
C GLY A 148 21.76 -0.56 6.54
N ALA A 149 20.53 -0.20 6.92
CA ALA A 149 19.43 -1.14 7.13
C ALA A 149 19.07 -1.92 5.85
N MET A 150 18.89 -3.24 6.00
CA MET A 150 18.32 -4.07 4.93
C MET A 150 16.87 -3.67 4.67
N LEU A 151 16.52 -3.42 3.42
CA LEU A 151 15.17 -3.02 3.01
C LEU A 151 14.45 -4.12 2.25
N ARG A 152 15.16 -4.76 1.31
CA ARG A 152 14.59 -5.75 0.41
C ARG A 152 15.64 -6.81 0.09
N ARG A 153 15.21 -8.06 -0.01
CA ARG A 153 16.02 -9.18 -0.49
C ARG A 153 15.23 -9.93 -1.56
N ARG A 154 15.79 -10.09 -2.75
CA ARG A 154 15.18 -10.86 -3.85
C ARG A 154 16.03 -12.08 -4.13
N LEU A 155 15.45 -13.27 -3.96
CA LEU A 155 16.05 -14.53 -4.41
C LEU A 155 15.94 -14.59 -5.93
N LEU A 156 17.08 -14.61 -6.63
CA LEU A 156 17.08 -14.48 -8.09
C LEU A 156 16.55 -15.73 -8.80
N GLN A 157 16.79 -16.91 -8.23
CA GLN A 157 16.32 -18.17 -8.82
C GLN A 157 14.83 -18.40 -8.57
N SER A 158 14.35 -18.17 -7.34
CA SER A 158 12.95 -18.41 -6.99
C SER A 158 12.04 -17.22 -7.25
N GLY A 159 12.59 -16.02 -7.51
CA GLY A 159 11.82 -14.78 -7.64
C GLY A 159 11.16 -14.28 -6.35
N MET A 160 11.34 -14.97 -5.22
CA MET A 160 10.78 -14.56 -3.93
C MET A 160 11.41 -13.24 -3.46
N VAL A 161 10.58 -12.32 -2.98
CA VAL A 161 11.01 -11.01 -2.48
C VAL A 161 10.61 -10.87 -1.02
N GLN A 162 11.58 -10.58 -0.17
CA GLN A 162 11.39 -10.28 1.25
C GLN A 162 11.59 -8.78 1.47
N HIS A 163 10.73 -8.16 2.26
CA HIS A 163 10.87 -6.77 2.69
C HIS A 163 11.08 -6.69 4.20
N TYR A 164 11.86 -5.71 4.60
CA TYR A 164 12.35 -5.54 5.95
C TYR A 164 12.14 -4.11 6.45
N GLU A 165 11.86 -3.99 7.74
CA GLU A 165 11.78 -2.73 8.47
C GLU A 165 12.66 -2.76 9.71
N GLY A 166 13.00 -1.58 10.23
CA GLY A 166 13.86 -1.44 11.40
C GLY A 166 15.23 -0.87 11.06
N GLU A 167 15.95 -0.53 12.12
CA GLU A 167 17.31 0.01 12.04
C GLU A 167 18.32 -1.06 11.63
N ARG A 168 19.53 -0.63 11.26
CA ARG A 168 20.64 -1.52 10.97
C ARG A 168 20.85 -2.50 12.14
N GLY A 169 20.88 -3.79 11.86
CA GLY A 169 21.07 -4.82 12.88
C GLY A 169 19.81 -5.14 13.70
N ARG A 170 18.68 -4.47 13.46
CA ARG A 170 17.38 -4.75 14.09
C ARG A 170 16.28 -4.98 13.05
N GLU A 171 16.67 -5.28 11.82
CA GLU A 171 15.73 -5.47 10.73
C GLU A 171 14.84 -6.69 10.98
N ARG A 172 13.54 -6.49 10.86
CA ARG A 172 12.50 -7.52 10.95
C ARG A 172 11.82 -7.70 9.60
N LYS A 173 11.47 -8.94 9.26
CA LYS A 173 10.73 -9.24 8.01
C LYS A 173 9.28 -8.78 8.18
N VAL A 174 8.81 -7.90 7.30
CA VAL A 174 7.42 -7.38 7.35
C VAL A 174 6.56 -7.88 6.20
N ARG A 175 7.19 -8.29 5.09
CA ARG A 175 6.47 -8.76 3.90
C ARG A 175 7.26 -9.80 3.13
N LEU A 176 6.58 -10.81 2.60
CA LEU A 176 7.11 -11.80 1.68
C LEU A 176 6.19 -11.88 0.45
N VAL A 177 6.75 -11.64 -0.73
CA VAL A 177 6.07 -11.79 -2.02
C VAL A 177 6.62 -13.06 -2.69
N ILE A 178 5.72 -13.96 -3.04
CA ILE A 178 6.01 -15.21 -3.74
C ILE A 178 5.58 -15.03 -5.21
N PRO A 179 6.32 -15.55 -6.20
CA PRO A 179 5.98 -15.37 -7.62
C PRO A 179 4.58 -15.84 -8.02
N SER A 180 3.98 -16.75 -7.23
CA SER A 180 2.59 -17.19 -7.42
C SER A 180 1.54 -16.10 -7.16
N GLY A 181 1.96 -14.86 -6.89
CA GLY A 181 1.09 -13.75 -6.49
C GLY A 181 0.69 -13.78 -5.01
N LYS A 182 1.19 -14.75 -4.24
CA LYS A 182 0.91 -14.87 -2.81
C LYS A 182 1.76 -13.87 -2.01
N VAL A 183 1.13 -13.04 -1.19
CA VAL A 183 1.79 -12.04 -0.35
C VAL A 183 1.50 -12.32 1.11
N GLN A 184 2.54 -12.40 1.94
CA GLN A 184 2.42 -12.60 3.39
C GLN A 184 2.92 -11.36 4.11
N HIS A 185 2.18 -10.89 5.10
CA HIS A 185 2.56 -9.81 6.00
C HIS A 185 2.86 -10.33 7.38
N TYR A 186 3.81 -9.68 8.02
CA TYR A 186 4.38 -10.10 9.29
C TYR A 186 4.49 -8.94 10.27
N GLU A 187 4.33 -9.25 11.56
CA GLU A 187 4.53 -8.33 12.68
C GLU A 187 5.35 -9.00 13.77
N GLY A 188 5.90 -8.21 14.69
CA GLY A 188 6.68 -8.69 15.83
C GLY A 188 8.10 -8.13 15.84
N GLU A 189 8.91 -8.58 16.78
CA GLU A 189 10.32 -8.20 16.89
C GLU A 189 11.18 -9.05 15.93
N ARG A 190 12.41 -8.60 15.66
CA ARG A 190 13.36 -9.35 14.84
C ARG A 190 13.55 -10.77 15.39
N GLY A 191 13.32 -11.78 14.55
CA GLY A 191 13.41 -13.20 14.90
C GLY A 191 12.15 -13.79 15.53
N ARG A 192 11.19 -12.95 15.94
CA ARG A 192 9.90 -13.33 16.51
C ARG A 192 8.72 -12.94 15.61
N GLU A 193 8.98 -12.74 14.32
CA GLU A 193 7.96 -12.29 13.40
C GLU A 193 6.89 -13.38 13.19
N ARG A 194 5.63 -12.99 13.40
CA ARG A 194 4.43 -13.81 13.20
C ARG A 194 3.66 -13.33 11.99
N LYS A 195 2.94 -14.24 11.33
CA LYS A 195 2.13 -13.91 10.15
C LYS A 195 0.80 -13.32 10.57
N VAL A 196 0.48 -12.12 10.09
CA VAL A 196 -0.78 -11.43 10.45
C VAL A 196 -1.76 -11.33 9.29
N ARG A 197 -1.26 -11.37 8.05
CA ARG A 197 -2.09 -11.28 6.86
C ARG A 197 -1.51 -12.08 5.72
N LEU A 198 -2.39 -12.68 4.93
CA LEU A 198 -2.06 -13.41 3.73
C LEU A 198 -3.00 -12.97 2.60
N GLU A 199 -2.44 -12.59 1.48
CA GLU A 199 -3.16 -12.25 0.26
C GLU A 199 -2.79 -13.26 -0.83
N THR A 200 -3.77 -13.70 -1.61
CA THR A 200 -3.58 -14.58 -2.77
C THR A 200 -3.90 -13.85 -4.07
N ALA A 201 -3.47 -14.43 -5.20
CA ALA A 201 -3.58 -13.79 -6.50
C ALA A 201 -5.03 -13.57 -6.98
N ASP A 202 -5.98 -14.35 -6.44
CA ASP A 202 -7.42 -14.23 -6.65
C ASP A 202 -8.07 -13.09 -5.84
N GLY A 203 -7.29 -12.36 -5.04
CA GLY A 203 -7.78 -11.29 -4.18
C GLY A 203 -8.32 -11.76 -2.83
N THR A 204 -8.23 -13.07 -2.52
CA THR A 204 -8.61 -13.56 -1.20
C THR A 204 -7.62 -13.07 -0.15
N VAL A 205 -8.13 -12.55 0.97
CA VAL A 205 -7.33 -12.01 2.09
C VAL A 205 -7.68 -12.77 3.37
N GLN A 206 -6.68 -13.38 3.99
CA GLN A 206 -6.80 -14.05 5.28
C GLN A 206 -6.06 -13.25 6.35
N TYR A 207 -6.72 -12.98 7.48
CA TYR A 207 -6.12 -12.37 8.67
C TYR A 207 -5.88 -13.43 9.74
N CYS A 208 -4.75 -13.30 10.42
CA CYS A 208 -4.29 -14.25 11.43
C CYS A 208 -3.89 -13.54 12.72
N GLU A 209 -4.08 -14.22 13.85
CA GLU A 209 -3.68 -13.77 15.18
C GLU A 209 -3.02 -14.90 15.97
N GLY A 210 -2.39 -14.60 17.10
CA GLY A 210 -1.66 -15.57 17.92
C GLY A 210 -0.15 -15.29 17.96
N GLU A 211 0.58 -16.09 18.72
CA GLU A 211 2.04 -16.00 18.83
C GLU A 211 2.74 -16.62 17.62
N GLN A 212 4.06 -16.38 17.49
CA GLN A 212 4.86 -16.96 16.42
C GLN A 212 4.76 -18.49 16.44
N GLY A 213 4.34 -19.08 15.32
CA GLY A 213 4.15 -20.53 15.22
C GLY A 213 2.82 -21.03 15.78
N ALA A 214 2.01 -20.19 16.43
CA ALA A 214 0.67 -20.49 16.93
C ALA A 214 -0.41 -19.64 16.23
N GLU A 215 -0.10 -19.09 15.05
CA GLU A 215 -1.04 -18.21 14.36
C GLU A 215 -2.28 -18.97 13.86
N ARG A 216 -3.46 -18.45 14.22
CA ARG A 216 -4.78 -18.96 13.87
C ARG A 216 -5.51 -18.00 12.93
N LYS A 217 -6.39 -18.54 12.09
CA LYS A 217 -7.24 -17.73 11.20
C LYS A 217 -8.35 -17.04 11.99
N VAL A 218 -8.50 -15.73 11.84
CA VAL A 218 -9.58 -14.97 12.50
C VAL A 218 -10.55 -14.32 11.53
N ARG A 219 -10.10 -14.03 10.30
CA ARG A 219 -10.94 -13.44 9.26
C ARG A 219 -10.51 -13.87 7.86
N LEU A 220 -11.47 -14.06 6.97
CA LEU A 220 -11.27 -14.33 5.56
C LEU A 220 -12.16 -13.41 4.72
N GLU A 221 -11.59 -12.76 3.72
CA GLU A 221 -12.30 -11.90 2.78
C GLU A 221 -12.09 -12.44 1.37
N SER A 222 -13.17 -12.63 0.62
CA SER A 222 -13.09 -13.09 -0.77
C SER A 222 -14.35 -12.67 -1.52
N ASN A 223 -14.20 -12.01 -2.67
CA ASN A 223 -15.33 -11.63 -3.55
C ASN A 223 -16.50 -10.93 -2.83
N GLY A 224 -16.19 -10.04 -1.88
CA GLY A 224 -17.19 -9.31 -1.08
C GLY A 224 -17.79 -10.10 0.10
N TYR A 225 -17.46 -11.39 0.24
CA TYR A 225 -17.77 -12.16 1.45
C TYR A 225 -16.74 -11.88 2.53
N VAL A 226 -17.20 -11.75 3.78
CA VAL A 226 -16.33 -11.63 4.96
C VAL A 226 -16.72 -12.70 5.98
N GLN A 227 -15.81 -13.60 6.32
CA GLN A 227 -16.01 -14.66 7.30
C GLN A 227 -15.13 -14.41 8.53
N HIS A 228 -15.69 -14.54 9.72
CA HIS A 228 -14.99 -14.43 11.00
C HIS A 228 -14.89 -15.80 11.68
N TYR A 229 -13.76 -16.02 12.34
CA TYR A 229 -13.39 -17.31 12.91
C TYR A 229 -12.91 -17.19 14.37
N GLU A 230 -13.20 -18.20 15.16
CA GLU A 230 -12.76 -18.35 16.55
C GLU A 230 -12.20 -19.74 16.83
N GLY A 231 -11.56 -19.95 17.98
CA GLY A 231 -10.94 -21.23 18.36
C GLY A 231 -9.41 -21.20 18.27
N GLU A 232 -8.78 -22.28 18.69
CA GLU A 232 -7.32 -22.44 18.68
C GLU A 232 -6.78 -22.74 17.27
N LYS A 233 -5.46 -22.62 17.11
CA LYS A 233 -4.80 -22.93 15.84
C LYS A 233 -5.13 -24.35 15.38
N GLY A 234 -5.65 -24.46 14.16
CA GLY A 234 -6.05 -25.74 13.57
C GLY A 234 -7.43 -26.24 13.99
N ALA A 235 -8.03 -25.63 15.02
CA ALA A 235 -9.38 -25.90 15.52
C ALA A 235 -10.34 -24.72 15.26
N GLU A 236 -9.98 -23.79 14.38
CA GLU A 236 -10.80 -22.61 14.11
C GLU A 236 -12.16 -22.99 13.52
N ARG A 237 -13.19 -22.28 13.96
CA ARG A 237 -14.60 -22.43 13.57
C ARG A 237 -15.18 -21.12 13.06
N MET A 238 -16.07 -21.16 12.08
CA MET A 238 -16.73 -19.95 11.57
C MET A 238 -17.83 -19.51 12.54
N VAL A 239 -17.80 -18.26 12.98
CA VAL A 239 -18.81 -17.72 13.92
C VAL A 239 -19.71 -16.66 13.29
N ARG A 240 -19.25 -16.05 12.19
CA ARG A 240 -20.00 -15.00 11.49
C ARG A 240 -19.60 -14.96 10.01
N SER A 241 -20.57 -14.74 9.13
CA SER A 241 -20.35 -14.49 7.71
C SER A 241 -21.18 -13.29 7.26
N GLU A 242 -20.56 -12.38 6.54
CA GLU A 242 -21.18 -11.21 5.90
C GLU A 242 -21.17 -11.47 4.39
N LEU A 243 -22.33 -11.29 3.75
CA LEU A 243 -22.54 -11.51 2.32
C LEU A 243 -22.47 -10.16 1.57
N PRO A 244 -22.20 -10.18 0.25
CA PRO A 244 -22.13 -8.96 -0.56
C PRO A 244 -23.42 -8.13 -0.60
N ASP A 245 -24.57 -8.75 -0.35
CA ASP A 245 -25.86 -8.07 -0.26
C ASP A 245 -26.09 -7.36 1.08
N GLY A 246 -25.16 -7.49 2.04
CA GLY A 246 -25.25 -6.94 3.39
C GLY A 246 -25.91 -7.87 4.40
N SER A 247 -26.33 -9.08 4.01
CA SER A 247 -26.83 -10.08 4.96
C SER A 247 -25.70 -10.61 5.85
N VAL A 248 -26.03 -10.89 7.11
CA VAL A 248 -25.09 -11.40 8.11
C VAL A 248 -25.63 -12.68 8.74
N ALA A 249 -24.89 -13.77 8.66
CA ALA A 249 -25.21 -15.03 9.31
C ALA A 249 -24.28 -15.28 10.51
N TYR A 250 -24.83 -15.79 11.61
CA TYR A 250 -24.10 -16.19 12.81
C TYR A 250 -24.21 -17.69 13.00
N TYR A 251 -23.12 -18.28 13.49
CA TYR A 251 -22.94 -19.71 13.58
C TYR A 251 -22.47 -20.11 14.97
N GLU A 252 -22.91 -21.28 15.43
CA GLU A 252 -22.48 -21.88 16.68
C GLU A 252 -22.17 -23.37 16.46
N GLY A 253 -21.34 -23.94 17.33
CA GLY A 253 -20.98 -25.35 17.29
C GLY A 253 -19.57 -25.55 17.79
N GLU A 254 -19.36 -26.63 18.54
CA GLU A 254 -18.01 -27.06 18.88
C GLU A 254 -17.43 -27.88 17.74
N ARG A 255 -16.14 -27.69 17.51
CA ARG A 255 -15.43 -28.49 16.54
C ARG A 255 -15.05 -29.82 17.19
N GLY A 256 -15.65 -30.92 16.76
CA GLY A 256 -15.14 -32.24 17.06
C GLY A 256 -13.74 -32.43 16.47
N GLU A 257 -12.86 -33.17 17.14
CA GLU A 257 -11.53 -33.48 16.61
C GLU A 257 -11.64 -34.06 15.19
N GLY A 258 -11.10 -33.35 14.19
CA GLY A 258 -11.09 -33.79 12.79
C GLY A 258 -12.24 -33.32 11.91
N GLU A 259 -13.32 -32.75 12.45
CA GLU A 259 -14.43 -32.25 11.63
C GLU A 259 -14.22 -30.79 11.25
N ARG A 260 -14.10 -30.48 9.95
CA ARG A 260 -14.16 -29.10 9.48
C ARG A 260 -15.62 -28.71 9.28
N GLY A 261 -15.97 -27.54 9.79
CA GLY A 261 -17.24 -26.91 9.47
C GLY A 261 -18.42 -27.39 10.32
N ALA A 262 -18.24 -27.87 11.56
CA ALA A 262 -19.32 -28.40 12.39
C ALA A 262 -20.34 -27.33 12.86
N GLU A 263 -20.15 -26.08 12.45
CA GLU A 263 -20.97 -24.98 12.91
C GLU A 263 -22.32 -24.97 12.19
N ARG A 264 -23.38 -24.80 12.97
CA ARG A 264 -24.77 -24.64 12.52
C ARG A 264 -25.13 -23.16 12.48
N MET A 265 -25.98 -22.76 11.54
CA MET A 265 -26.49 -21.38 11.50
C MET A 265 -27.52 -21.20 12.60
N VAL A 266 -27.37 -20.18 13.44
CA VAL A 266 -28.31 -19.89 14.54
C VAL A 266 -29.08 -18.59 14.34
N ARG A 267 -28.54 -17.67 13.54
CA ARG A 267 -29.15 -16.36 13.30
C ARG A 267 -28.76 -15.80 11.95
N ALA A 268 -29.70 -15.18 11.25
CA ALA A 268 -29.44 -14.43 10.02
C ALA A 268 -30.11 -13.05 10.10
N GLU A 269 -29.34 -12.00 9.82
CA GLU A 269 -29.79 -10.62 9.71
C GLU A 269 -29.78 -10.21 8.24
N PHE A 270 -30.81 -9.48 7.81
CA PHE A 270 -30.96 -8.99 6.45
C PHE A 270 -30.93 -7.46 6.42
N PRO A 271 -30.48 -6.84 5.31
CA PRO A 271 -30.49 -5.38 5.16
C PRO A 271 -31.87 -4.73 5.35
N SER A 272 -32.95 -5.50 5.16
CA SER A 272 -34.32 -5.07 5.42
C SER A 272 -34.65 -4.89 6.90
N GLY A 273 -33.72 -5.20 7.82
CA GLY A 273 -33.96 -5.21 9.26
C GLY A 273 -34.67 -6.48 9.75
N ILE A 274 -34.93 -7.44 8.87
CA ILE A 274 -35.47 -8.76 9.25
C ILE A 274 -34.36 -9.57 9.92
N VAL A 275 -34.69 -10.22 11.04
CA VAL A 275 -33.81 -11.15 11.75
C VAL A 275 -34.50 -12.50 11.86
N LYS A 276 -33.84 -13.57 11.41
CA LYS A 276 -34.32 -14.95 11.52
C LYS A 276 -33.45 -15.73 12.50
N TYR A 277 -34.06 -16.57 13.34
CA TYR A 277 -33.38 -17.46 14.26
C TYR A 277 -33.65 -18.92 13.87
N TYR A 278 -32.64 -19.75 14.07
CA TYR A 278 -32.61 -21.12 13.60
C TYR A 278 -32.20 -22.07 14.72
N GLU A 279 -32.78 -23.26 14.73
CA GLU A 279 -32.42 -24.37 15.63
C GLU A 279 -32.34 -25.67 14.85
N GLY A 280 -31.51 -26.60 15.29
CA GLY A 280 -31.36 -27.91 14.67
C GLY A 280 -29.89 -28.32 14.59
N GLU A 281 -29.65 -29.51 14.09
CA GLU A 281 -28.29 -29.97 13.78
C GLU A 281 -27.78 -29.28 12.51
N LYS A 282 -26.46 -29.28 12.33
CA LYS A 282 -25.83 -28.71 11.14
C LYS A 282 -26.44 -29.31 9.86
N GLY A 283 -26.89 -28.43 8.96
CA GLY A 283 -27.53 -28.80 7.69
C GLY A 283 -29.00 -29.20 7.80
N ALA A 284 -29.55 -29.26 9.02
CA ALA A 284 -30.96 -29.55 9.30
C ALA A 284 -31.62 -28.43 10.13
N GLU A 285 -31.04 -27.22 10.11
CA GLU A 285 -31.53 -26.09 10.87
C GLU A 285 -32.89 -25.62 10.34
N ARG A 286 -33.86 -25.50 11.23
CA ARG A 286 -35.21 -24.96 10.95
C ARG A 286 -35.35 -23.58 11.56
N MET A 287 -36.05 -22.69 10.87
CA MET A 287 -36.37 -21.35 11.37
C MET A 287 -37.39 -21.47 12.52
N VAL A 288 -37.06 -20.91 13.67
CA VAL A 288 -37.91 -20.96 14.89
C VAL A 288 -38.49 -19.61 15.29
N ARG A 289 -37.87 -18.50 14.86
CA ARG A 289 -38.33 -17.14 15.16
C ARG A 289 -37.96 -16.17 14.05
N VAL A 290 -38.82 -15.17 13.83
CA VAL A 290 -38.58 -14.04 12.94
C VAL A 290 -38.92 -12.76 13.68
N ASP A 291 -37.97 -11.84 13.73
CA ASP A 291 -38.18 -10.46 14.20
C ASP A 291 -38.10 -9.54 12.97
N ALA A 292 -39.01 -8.57 12.86
CA ALA A 292 -38.98 -7.53 11.84
C ALA A 292 -38.93 -6.16 12.52
N ALA A 293 -38.16 -5.22 11.95
CA ALA A 293 -38.19 -3.84 12.43
C ALA A 293 -39.62 -3.29 12.34
N SER A 294 -40.16 -2.82 13.47
CA SER A 294 -41.42 -2.07 13.48
C SER A 294 -41.22 -0.80 12.67
N LEU A 295 -41.96 -0.67 11.56
CA LEU A 295 -42.03 0.55 10.75
C LEU A 295 -42.64 1.71 11.56
#